data_AF-A0A929YDB3-F1
#
_entry.id   AF-A0A929YDB3-F1
#
_cell.length_a   1.000
_cell.length_b   1.000
_cell.length_c   1.000
_cell.angle_alpha   90.00
_cell.angle_beta   90.00
_cell.angle_gamma   90.00
#
_symmetry.space_group_name_H-M   'P 1'
#
loop_
_entity.id
_entity.type
_entity.pdbx_description
1 polymer ?
#
loop_
_entity_poly.entity_id
_entity_poly.type
_entity_poly.pdbx_seq_one_letter_code
_entity_poly.pdbx_strand_id
1 'polypeptide(L)'
;MKTSNLKSKINTIVGSIGAFIGIFVFIAYIPQILANLGGAKGQPWQPAMAAFSCLIWVIYGWTKEPKKDYILIIPNAFGVILGFLAFITAL
;
A
#
# COMPACT_ATOMS: atom_id res chain seq x y z
N MET A 1 22.35 -2.69 -28.17
CA MET A 1 20.94 -2.27 -28.02
C MET A 1 20.00 -3.33 -27.38
N LYS A 2 20.47 -4.48 -26.87
CA LYS A 2 19.62 -5.52 -26.24
C LYS A 2 19.39 -5.36 -24.71
N THR A 3 20.23 -4.60 -24.02
CA THR A 3 20.27 -4.50 -22.55
C THR A 3 19.10 -3.72 -21.93
N SER A 4 18.48 -2.80 -22.66
CA SER A 4 17.33 -2.01 -22.19
C SER A 4 16.05 -2.84 -22.03
N ASN A 5 15.87 -3.88 -22.85
CA ASN A 5 14.67 -4.73 -22.84
C ASN A 5 14.66 -5.73 -21.67
N LEU A 6 15.83 -6.27 -21.30
CA LEU A 6 15.92 -7.18 -20.15
C LEU A 6 15.69 -6.46 -18.82
N LYS A 7 16.29 -5.27 -18.64
CA LYS A 7 16.11 -4.47 -17.42
C LYS A 7 14.65 -4.06 -17.22
N SER A 8 13.95 -3.66 -18.28
CA SER A 8 12.53 -3.30 -18.17
C SER A 8 11.66 -4.50 -17.83
N LYS A 9 11.90 -5.67 -18.43
CA LYS A 9 11.20 -6.93 -18.09
C LYS A 9 11.41 -7.33 -16.63
N ILE A 10 12.66 -7.30 -16.15
CA ILE A 10 12.97 -7.59 -14.75
C ILE A 10 12.25 -6.60 -13.82
N ASN A 11 12.29 -5.30 -14.14
CA ASN A 11 11.60 -4.28 -13.36
C ASN A 11 10.09 -4.53 -13.27
N THR A 12 9.45 -4.91 -14.39
CA THR A 12 8.02 -5.24 -14.39
C THR A 12 7.72 -6.47 -13.55
N ILE A 13 8.52 -7.55 -13.66
CA ILE A 13 8.31 -8.78 -12.86
C ILE A 13 8.48 -8.50 -11.36
N VAL A 14 9.60 -7.89 -10.98
CA VAL A 14 9.90 -7.58 -9.58
C VAL A 14 8.87 -6.59 -9.03
N GLY A 15 8.51 -5.57 -9.81
CA GLY A 15 7.46 -4.62 -9.45
C GLY A 15 6.12 -5.30 -9.21
N SER A 16 5.69 -6.18 -10.11
CA SER A 16 4.43 -6.91 -9.97
C SER A 16 4.42 -7.83 -8.75
N ILE A 17 5.51 -8.55 -8.47
CA ILE A 17 5.64 -9.38 -7.26
C ILE A 17 5.60 -8.49 -6.01
N GLY A 18 6.35 -7.39 -6.02
CA GLY A 18 6.38 -6.42 -4.93
C GLY A 18 5.01 -5.80 -4.66
N ALA A 19 4.25 -5.47 -5.70
CA ALA A 19 2.89 -4.95 -5.57
C ALA A 19 1.93 -5.99 -4.99
N PHE A 20 2.02 -7.24 -5.45
CA PHE A 20 1.21 -8.33 -4.91
C PHE A 20 1.50 -8.55 -3.42
N ILE A 21 2.77 -8.66 -3.03
CA ILE A 21 3.17 -8.77 -1.62
C ILE A 21 2.74 -7.54 -0.82
N GLY A 22 2.88 -6.34 -1.39
CA GLY A 22 2.48 -5.08 -0.76
C GLY A 22 1.01 -5.06 -0.35
N ILE A 23 0.11 -5.68 -1.11
CA ILE A 23 -1.29 -5.83 -0.73
C ILE A 23 -1.43 -6.64 0.58
N PHE A 24 -0.68 -7.75 0.72
CA PHE A 24 -0.73 -8.59 1.92
C PHE A 24 -0.22 -7.88 3.17
N VAL A 25 0.77 -6.99 3.03
CA VAL A 25 1.23 -6.13 4.13
C VAL A 25 0.07 -5.31 4.68
N PHE A 26 -0.81 -4.80 3.83
CA PHE A 26 -1.96 -4.01 4.27
C PHE A 26 -3.14 -4.87 4.73
N ILE A 27 -3.33 -6.07 4.17
CA ILE A 27 -4.31 -7.06 4.67
C ILE A 27 -4.02 -7.41 6.14
N ALA A 28 -2.76 -7.34 6.59
CA ALA A 28 -2.40 -7.55 7.99
C ALA A 28 -3.01 -6.53 8.97
N TYR A 29 -3.62 -5.43 8.50
CA TYR A 29 -4.44 -4.56 9.34
C TYR A 29 -5.82 -5.14 9.67
N ILE A 30 -6.34 -6.12 8.91
CA ILE A 30 -7.67 -6.72 9.16
C ILE A 30 -7.75 -7.33 10.58
N PRO A 31 -6.80 -8.18 11.03
CA PRO A 31 -6.81 -8.66 12.41
C PRO A 31 -6.80 -7.53 13.45
N GLN A 32 -6.05 -6.46 13.23
CA GLN A 32 -6.02 -5.30 14.13
C GLN A 32 -7.38 -4.59 14.18
N ILE A 33 -8.03 -4.39 13.02
CA ILE A 33 -9.38 -3.81 12.93
C ILE A 33 -10.38 -4.66 13.72
N LEU A 34 -10.34 -5.98 13.56
CA LEU A 34 -11.23 -6.89 14.29
C LEU A 34 -10.99 -6.86 15.80
N ALA A 35 -9.72 -6.82 16.23
CA ALA A 35 -9.36 -6.69 17.64
C ALA A 35 -9.84 -5.37 18.25
N ASN A 36 -9.66 -4.26 17.52
CA ASN A 36 -10.15 -2.93 17.91
C ASN A 36 -11.66 -2.93 18.13
N LEU A 37 -12.43 -3.48 17.19
CA LEU A 37 -13.89 -3.61 17.28
C LEU A 37 -14.32 -4.55 18.42
N GLY A 38 -13.50 -5.54 18.76
CA GLY A 38 -13.66 -6.42 19.93
C GLY A 38 -13.30 -5.77 21.27
N GLY A 39 -12.91 -4.49 21.29
CA GLY A 39 -12.57 -3.74 22.50
C GLY A 39 -11.09 -3.80 22.89
N ALA A 40 -10.28 -4.60 22.20
CA ALA A 40 -8.83 -4.64 22.38
C ALA A 40 -8.16 -3.62 21.46
N LYS A 41 -8.29 -2.33 21.79
CA LYS A 41 -7.76 -1.24 20.96
C LYS A 41 -6.24 -1.30 20.85
N GLY A 42 -5.76 -1.36 19.62
CA GLY A 42 -4.35 -1.26 19.28
C GLY A 42 -3.86 0.19 19.25
N GLN A 43 -2.58 0.34 18.90
CA GLN A 43 -1.97 1.66 18.78
C GLN A 43 -2.45 2.38 17.50
N PRO A 44 -2.95 3.63 17.57
CA PRO A 44 -3.57 4.31 16.43
C PRO A 44 -2.57 5.02 15.49
N TRP A 45 -1.41 5.45 15.98
CA TRP A 45 -0.54 6.35 15.21
C TRP A 45 0.21 5.67 14.06
N GLN A 46 0.56 4.39 14.19
CA GLN A 46 1.24 3.66 13.12
C GLN A 46 0.33 3.43 11.91
N PRO A 47 -0.93 2.95 12.05
CA PRO A 47 -1.88 2.91 10.96
C PRO A 47 -2.17 4.29 10.33
N ALA A 48 -2.23 5.36 11.16
CA ALA A 48 -2.46 6.71 10.67
C ALA A 48 -1.30 7.21 9.78
N MET A 49 -0.05 7.08 10.25
CA MET A 49 1.13 7.49 9.47
C MET A 49 1.29 6.63 8.22
N ALA A 50 0.98 5.34 8.29
CA ALA A 50 0.98 4.45 7.13
C ALA A 50 -0.05 4.89 6.09
N ALA A 51 -1.30 5.17 6.50
CA ALA A 51 -2.35 5.63 5.60
C ALA A 51 -1.99 6.96 4.91
N PHE A 52 -1.41 7.90 5.65
CA PHE A 52 -0.95 9.18 5.10
C PHE A 52 0.18 9.00 4.09
N SER A 53 1.19 8.17 4.43
CA SER A 53 2.28 7.84 3.49
C SER A 53 1.76 7.16 2.22
N CYS A 54 0.85 6.20 2.36
CA CYS A 54 0.24 5.51 1.23
C CYS A 54 -0.54 6.48 0.34
N LEU A 55 -1.22 7.47 0.91
CA LEU A 55 -1.94 8.49 0.14
C LEU A 55 -0.99 9.31 -0.73
N ILE A 56 0.15 9.72 -0.19
CA ILE A 56 1.20 10.42 -0.96
C ILE A 56 1.67 9.54 -2.13
N TRP A 57 1.91 8.24 -1.90
CA TRP A 57 2.32 7.31 -2.95
C TRP A 57 1.26 7.08 -4.02
N VAL A 58 -0.02 7.03 -3.64
CA VAL A 58 -1.14 6.98 -4.59
C VAL A 58 -1.14 8.23 -5.47
N ILE A 59 -1.04 9.41 -4.86
CA ILE A 59 -1.01 10.69 -5.59
C ILE A 59 0.20 10.73 -6.53
N TYR A 60 1.39 10.38 -6.04
CA TYR A 60 2.61 10.34 -6.85
C TYR A 60 2.50 9.37 -8.02
N GLY A 61 2.02 8.14 -7.79
CA GLY A 61 1.84 7.16 -8.85
C GLY A 61 0.81 7.60 -9.89
N TRP A 62 -0.22 8.33 -9.46
CA TRP A 62 -1.28 8.86 -10.31
C TRP A 62 -0.85 10.06 -11.14
N THR A 63 0.01 10.93 -10.61
CA THR A 63 0.54 12.11 -11.31
C THR A 63 1.80 11.82 -12.13
N LYS A 64 2.33 10.60 -12.09
CA LYS A 64 3.50 10.19 -12.86
C LYS A 64 3.24 10.20 -14.37
N GLU A 65 4.10 10.90 -15.10
CA GLU A 65 4.09 10.96 -16.57
C GLU A 65 5.25 10.16 -17.20
N PRO A 66 5.11 9.67 -18.45
CA PRO A 66 3.91 9.73 -19.31
C PRO A 66 2.85 8.67 -18.97
N LYS A 67 3.15 7.73 -18.06
CA LYS A 67 2.25 6.64 -17.67
C LYS A 67 2.16 6.53 -16.15
N LYS A 68 0.93 6.40 -15.67
CA LYS A 68 0.61 6.13 -14.26
C LYS A 68 1.25 4.83 -13.79
N ASP A 69 1.73 4.85 -12.55
CA ASP A 69 2.40 3.70 -11.94
C ASP A 69 1.41 2.81 -11.18
N TYR A 70 0.60 2.03 -11.92
CA TYR A 70 -0.42 1.18 -11.31
C TYR A 70 0.14 0.12 -10.36
N ILE A 71 1.38 -0.34 -10.60
CA ILE A 71 2.09 -1.27 -9.72
C ILE A 71 2.30 -0.65 -8.35
N LEU A 72 2.55 0.66 -8.27
CA LEU A 72 2.68 1.40 -7.03
C LEU A 72 1.31 1.80 -6.45
N ILE A 73 0.38 2.26 -7.28
CA ILE A 73 -0.92 2.80 -6.84
C ILE A 73 -1.76 1.74 -6.13
N ILE A 74 -1.89 0.55 -6.72
CA ILE A 74 -2.82 -0.48 -6.24
C ILE A 74 -2.54 -0.87 -4.78
N PRO A 75 -1.33 -1.34 -4.40
CA PRO A 75 -1.06 -1.72 -3.01
C PRO A 75 -1.22 -0.54 -2.06
N ASN A 76 -0.74 0.65 -2.42
CA ASN A 76 -0.88 1.83 -1.56
C ASN A 76 -2.35 2.26 -1.38
N ALA A 77 -3.22 2.08 -2.37
CA ALA A 77 -4.65 2.33 -2.20
C ALA A 77 -5.28 1.42 -1.13
N PHE A 78 -4.90 0.13 -1.10
CA PHE A 78 -5.27 -0.77 0.01
C PHE A 78 -4.72 -0.25 1.35
N GLY A 79 -3.48 0.23 1.37
CA GLY A 79 -2.86 0.81 2.56
C GLY A 79 -3.55 2.04 3.10
N VAL A 80 -4.04 2.93 2.23
CA VAL A 80 -4.88 4.08 2.63
C VAL A 80 -6.15 3.58 3.31
N ILE A 81 -6.90 2.68 2.65
CA ILE A 81 -8.20 2.23 3.14
C ILE A 81 -8.04 1.45 4.45
N LEU A 82 -7.20 0.41 4.46
CA LEU A 82 -7.06 -0.47 5.62
C LEU A 82 -6.30 0.20 6.77
N GLY A 83 -5.28 1.01 6.48
CA GLY A 83 -4.57 1.78 7.50
C GLY A 83 -5.47 2.84 8.16
N PHE A 84 -6.31 3.52 7.38
CA PHE A 84 -7.26 4.50 7.91
C PHE A 84 -8.35 3.82 8.76
N LEU A 85 -8.90 2.70 8.31
CA LEU A 85 -9.86 1.92 9.11
C LEU A 85 -9.24 1.41 10.42
N ALA A 86 -8.02 0.90 10.38
CA ALA A 86 -7.29 0.48 11.57
C ALA A 86 -7.03 1.64 12.54
N PHE A 87 -6.74 2.85 12.03
CA PHE A 87 -6.64 4.06 12.84
C PHE A 87 -7.97 4.40 13.51
N ILE A 88 -9.05 4.55 12.74
CA ILE A 88 -10.36 4.99 13.25
C ILE A 88 -10.92 4.00 14.29
N THR A 89 -10.75 2.70 14.05
CA THR A 89 -11.22 1.68 15.00
C THR A 89 -10.39 1.64 16.29
N ALA A 90 -9.14 2.10 16.26
CA ALA A 90 -8.27 2.17 17.44
C ALA A 90 -8.54 3.41 18.33
N LEU A 91 -9.35 4.36 17.87
CA LEU A 91 -9.81 5.52 18.66
C LEU A 91 -10.96 5.13 19.57
#